data_AF-A0A7K0ETM3-F1
#
_entry.id   AF-A0A7K0ETM3-F1
#
_cell.length_a   1.000
_cell.length_b   1.000
_cell.length_c   1.000
_cell.angle_alpha   90.00
_cell.angle_beta   90.00
_cell.angle_gamma   90.00
#
_symmetry.space_group_name_H-M   'P 1'
#
loop_
_entity.id
_entity.type
_entity.pdbx_description
1 polymer ?
#
loop_
_entity_poly.entity_id
_entity_poly.type
_entity_poly.pdbx_seq_one_letter_code
_entity_poly.pdbx_strand_id
1 'polypeptide(L)' 'MKTLTLNLPDSLDIEEFEAKMLFAGQLYEKGKVTLGQAADIVGISKRSFIEIMGRFGFSVFNYSVEDLKREISNV' A
#
# COMPACT_ATOMS: atom_id res chain seq x y z
N MET A 1 16.39 -9.01 -5.01
CA MET A 1 14.99 -8.68 -5.36
C MET A 1 14.25 -9.96 -5.70
N LYS A 2 12.93 -10.03 -5.48
CA LYS A 2 12.09 -11.17 -5.87
C LYS A 2 11.12 -10.71 -6.96
N THR A 3 10.81 -11.58 -7.92
CA THR A 3 9.87 -11.30 -9.01
C THR A 3 8.62 -12.15 -8.82
N LEU A 4 7.46 -11.51 -8.97
CA LEU A 4 6.15 -12.16 -8.97
C LEU A 4 5.53 -11.98 -10.36
N THR A 5 5.13 -13.08 -10.99
CA THR A 5 4.42 -13.08 -12.28
C THR A 5 3.01 -13.60 -12.05
N LEU A 6 2.00 -12.89 -12.54
CA LEU A 6 0.59 -13.23 -12.40
C LEU A 6 -0.04 -13.35 -13.78
N ASN A 7 -0.86 -14.38 -13.99
CA ASN A 7 -1.75 -14.46 -15.15
C ASN A 7 -3.09 -13.89 -14.73
N LEU A 8 -3.50 -12.77 -15.33
CA LEU A 8 -4.77 -12.12 -15.07
C LEU A 8 -5.79 -12.50 -16.16
N PRO A 9 -7.11 -12.49 -15.86
CA PRO A 9 -8.12 -12.65 -16.88
C PRO A 9 -8.05 -11.51 -17.91
N ASP A 10 -8.18 -11.83 -19.20
CA ASP A 10 -8.19 -10.82 -20.28
C ASP A 10 -9.33 -9.80 -20.15
N SER A 11 -10.40 -10.16 -19.43
CA SER A 11 -11.54 -9.29 -19.15
C SER A 11 -11.28 -8.27 -18.04
N LEU A 12 -10.15 -8.37 -17.34
CA LEU A 12 -9.82 -7.46 -16.25
C LEU A 12 -9.21 -6.18 -16.82
N ASP A 13 -10.01 -5.12 -16.83
CA ASP A 13 -9.57 -3.78 -17.20
C ASP A 13 -8.85 -3.13 -16.01
N ILE A 14 -7.52 -3.31 -15.94
CA ILE A 14 -6.67 -2.71 -14.91
C ILE A 14 -5.31 -2.36 -15.50
N GLU A 15 -4.81 -1.16 -15.19
CA GLU A 15 -3.46 -0.75 -15.55
C GLU A 15 -2.42 -1.34 -14.60
N GLU A 16 -1.21 -1.63 -15.11
CA GLU A 16 -0.11 -2.17 -14.30
C GLU A 16 0.20 -1.29 -13.06
N PHE A 17 0.11 0.03 -13.22
CA PHE A 17 0.31 0.98 -12.13
C PHE A 17 -0.74 0.80 -11.01
N GLU A 18 -2.01 0.66 -11.37
CA GLU A 18 -3.09 0.46 -10.41
C GLU A 18 -2.95 -0.88 -9.68
N ALA A 19 -2.60 -1.95 -10.41
CA ALA A 19 -2.33 -3.26 -9.81
C ALA A 19 -1.18 -3.19 -8.80
N LYS A 20 -0.08 -2.51 -9.15
CA LYS A 20 1.05 -2.29 -8.24
C LYS A 20 0.67 -1.45 -7.03
N MET A 21 -0.10 -0.38 -7.21
CA MET A 21 -0.58 0.48 -6.11
C MET A 21 -1.44 -0.30 -5.12
N LEU A 22 -2.40 -1.08 -5.61
CA LEU A 22 -3.25 -1.94 -4.78
C LEU A 22 -2.43 -2.96 -4.00
N PHE A 23 -1.48 -3.64 -4.66
CA PHE A 23 -0.65 -4.64 -4.01
C PHE A 23 0.28 -4.02 -2.96
N ALA A 24 0.98 -2.93 -3.32
CA ALA A 24 1.90 -2.24 -2.42
C ALA A 24 1.18 -1.64 -1.21
N GLY A 25 0.04 -0.98 -1.42
CA GLY A 25 -0.78 -0.43 -0.35
C GLY A 25 -1.29 -1.51 0.60
N GLN A 26 -1.79 -2.63 0.07
CA GLN A 26 -2.26 -3.74 0.89
C GLN A 26 -1.15 -4.37 1.75
N LEU A 27 0.07 -4.49 1.20
CA LEU A 27 1.23 -4.98 1.95
C LEU A 27 1.66 -3.99 3.04
N TYR A 28 1.60 -2.69 2.76
CA TYR A 28 1.90 -1.64 3.72
C TYR A 28 0.92 -1.66 4.89
N GLU A 29 -0.39 -1.66 4.64
CA GLU A 29 -1.42 -1.75 5.68
C GLU A 29 -1.31 -3.02 6.54
N LYS A 30 -0.85 -4.12 5.93
CA LYS A 30 -0.59 -5.36 6.67
C LYS A 30 0.74 -5.37 7.43
N GLY A 31 1.48 -4.26 7.42
CA GLY A 31 2.80 -4.13 8.04
C GLY A 31 3.87 -5.05 7.46
N LYS A 32 3.66 -5.58 6.25
CA LYS A 32 4.57 -6.53 5.59
C LYS A 32 5.74 -5.84 4.90
N VAL A 33 5.53 -4.59 4.50
CA VAL A 33 6.56 -3.73 3.91
C VAL A 33 6.51 -2.36 4.57
N THR A 34 7.66 -1.70 4.61
CA THR A 34 7.72 -0.28 4.99
C THR A 34 7.12 0.60 3.89
N LEU A 35 6.76 1.84 4.22
CA LEU A 35 6.29 2.82 3.23
C LEU A 35 7.29 3.02 2.07
N GLY A 36 8.59 2.97 2.37
CA GLY A 36 9.64 3.04 1.35
C GLY A 36 9.61 1.88 0.38
N GLN A 37 9.57 0.66 0.92
CA GLN A 37 9.50 -0.55 0.11
C GLN A 37 8.20 -0.63 -0.70
N ALA A 38 7.08 -0.12 -0.16
CA ALA A 38 5.83 -0.02 -0.91
C ALA A 38 5.98 0.93 -2.12
N ALA A 39 6.61 2.09 -1.93
CA ALA A 39 6.90 3.02 -3.01
C ALA A 39 7.83 2.39 -4.09
N ASP A 40 8.84 1.63 -3.65
CA ASP A 40 9.77 0.93 -4.55
C ASP A 40 9.06 -0.17 -5.37
N ILE A 41 8.05 -0.86 -4.82
CA ILE A 41 7.24 -1.85 -5.56
C ILE A 41 6.51 -1.20 -6.75
N VAL A 42 5.99 0.01 -6.54
CA VAL A 42 5.28 0.76 -7.59
C VAL A 42 6.26 1.44 -8.56
N GLY A 43 7.47 1.74 -8.11
CA GLY A 43 8.49 2.45 -8.89
C GLY A 43 8.37 3.97 -8.80
N ILE A 44 7.88 4.49 -7.67
CA ILE A 44 7.69 5.93 -7.44
C ILE A 44 8.39 6.40 -6.17
N SER A 45 8.48 7.72 -5.97
CA SER A 45 9.05 8.27 -4.75
C SER A 45 8.15 8.01 -3.54
N LYS A 46 8.73 7.94 -2.32
CA LYS A 46 7.95 7.84 -1.06
C LYS A 46 6.89 8.92 -0.93
N ARG A 47 7.22 10.14 -1.36
CA ARG A 47 6.30 11.29 -1.34
C ARG A 47 5.13 11.06 -2.28
N SER A 48 5.40 10.66 -3.51
CA SER A 48 4.36 10.35 -4.50
C SER A 48 3.46 9.21 -4.04
N PHE A 49 4.03 8.19 -3.39
CA PHE A 49 3.25 7.10 -2.82
C PHE A 49 2.24 7.62 -1.78
N ILE A 50 2.69 8.41 -0.79
CA ILE A 50 1.82 9.04 0.22
C ILE A 50 0.70 9.87 -0.44
N GLU A 51 1.02 10.68 -1.44
CA GLU A 51 0.08 11.55 -2.15
C GLU A 51 -1.02 10.75 -2.88
N ILE A 52 -0.69 9.54 -3.36
CA ILE A 52 -1.59 8.72 -4.19
C ILE A 52 -2.39 7.71 -3.35
N MET A 53 -1.87 7.24 -2.22
CA MET A 53 -2.49 6.21 -1.37
C MET A 53 -3.98 6.44 -1.08
N GLY A 54 -4.35 7.69 -0.75
CA GLY A 54 -5.74 8.03 -0.44
C GLY A 54 -6.71 7.79 -1.59
N ARG A 55 -6.24 7.88 -2.86
CA ARG A 55 -7.06 7.59 -4.05
C ARG A 55 -7.40 6.10 -4.19
N PHE A 56 -6.59 5.23 -3.59
CA PHE A 56 -6.76 3.78 -3.59
C PHE A 56 -7.42 3.27 -2.30
N GLY A 57 -7.86 4.16 -1.41
CA GLY A 57 -8.53 3.80 -0.16
C GLY A 57 -7.60 3.38 0.97
N PHE A 58 -6.28 3.55 0.81
CA PHE A 58 -5.31 3.20 1.86
C PHE A 58 -5.07 4.38 2.80
N SER A 59 -4.96 4.07 4.10
CA SER A 59 -4.55 5.07 5.10
C SER A 59 -3.05 5.34 5.01
N VAL A 60 -2.67 6.63 4.98
CA VAL A 60 -1.27 7.05 5.14
C VAL A 60 -0.75 6.70 6.53
N PHE A 61 -1.64 6.67 7.52
CA PHE A 61 -1.32 6.24 8.86
C PHE A 61 -1.59 4.75 8.99
N ASN A 62 -0.53 3.96 8.95
CA ASN A 62 -0.59 2.53 9.27
C ASN A 62 -0.63 2.32 10.79
N TYR A 63 -1.69 2.81 11.43
CA TYR A 63 -1.92 2.54 12.85
C TYR A 63 -2.33 1.09 13.03
N SER A 64 -1.67 0.38 13.94
CA SER A 64 -2.22 -0.89 14.41
C SER A 64 -3.48 -0.63 15.26
N VAL A 65 -4.33 -1.64 15.39
CA VAL A 65 -5.47 -1.60 16.32
C VAL A 65 -4.99 -1.32 17.74
N GLU A 66 -3.81 -1.82 18.10
CA GLU A 66 -3.16 -1.59 19.38
C GLU A 66 -2.73 -0.13 19.56
N ASP A 67 -2.22 0.52 18.51
CA ASP A 67 -1.84 1.94 18.56
C ASP A 67 -3.07 2.84 18.73
N LEU A 68 -4.15 2.54 18.00
CA LEU A 68 -5.44 3.24 18.16
C LEU A 68 -6.00 3.08 19.58
N LYS A 69 -5.95 1.86 20.14
CA LYS A 69 -6.39 1.61 21.52
C LYS A 69 -5.58 2.41 22.54
N ARG A 70 -4.26 2.50 22.36
CA ARG A 70 -3.38 3.29 23.24
C ARG A 70 -3.68 4.77 23.16
N GLU A 71 -3.90 5.31 21.97
CA GLU A 71 -4.25 6.73 21.81
C GLU A 71 -5.60 7.07 22.45
N ILE A 72 -6.64 6.24 22.24
CA ILE A 72 -7.96 6.43 22.86
C ILE A 72 -7.89 6.37 24.39
N SER A 73 -7.04 5.51 24.96
CA SER A 73 -6.89 5.39 26.42
C SER A 73 -6.14 6.54 27.09
N ASN A 74 -5.48 7.40 26.31
CA ASN A 74 -4.72 8.56 26.79
C ASN A 74 -5.50 9.90 26.67
N VAL A 75 -6.81 9.84 26.43
CA VAL A 75 -7.74 10.99 26.38
C VAL A 75 -8.58 11.07 27.65
#